data_AF-A0A9D7CYZ0-F1
#
_entry.id   AF-A0A9D7CYZ0-F1
#
_cell.length_a   1.000
_cell.length_b   1.000
_cell.length_c   1.000
_cell.angle_alpha   90.00
_cell.angle_beta   90.00
_cell.angle_gamma   90.00
#
_symmetry.space_group_name_H-M   'P 1'
#
loop_
_entity.id
_entity.type
_entity.pdbx_description
1 polymer ?
#
loop_
_entity_poly.entity_id
_entity_poly.type
_entity_poly.pdbx_seq_one_letter_code
_entity_poly.pdbx_strand_id
1 'polypeptide(L)'
;MSSSTFNRFASMLCAIVSGTACSAASNPLADVPRDAGVVPADQDGGASNAATPDARTSSPTKSCAPDDMSSFTPKWVPPSPTKQGVCDASQISKLAACLFDPSANLADCDKFLTANENGTCVSCAITQEPAPSVYGPMVVREGSLLELNLSGCIAHATSNVSAAGCGAKLQAQRECTNTACAANCPVPKDDSKALNARRECFAEADNDACASHNDAATRCLEGDLPDAATVCLEGTFEERAKAYVALFCGK
;
A
#
# COMPACT_ATOMS: atom_id res chain seq x y z
N MET A 1 1.07 24.70 -2.23
CA MET A 1 1.65 23.50 -2.89
C MET A 1 1.98 23.87 -4.32
N SER A 2 3.19 23.59 -4.81
CA SER A 2 3.60 23.97 -6.18
C SER A 2 2.96 23.03 -7.21
N SER A 3 2.30 23.56 -8.24
CA SER A 3 1.60 22.78 -9.29
C SER A 3 2.47 21.74 -10.00
N SER A 4 3.81 21.83 -9.93
CA SER A 4 4.70 20.89 -10.61
C SER A 4 4.73 19.48 -10.00
N THR A 5 4.36 19.33 -8.73
CA THR A 5 4.34 18.01 -8.06
C THR A 5 3.11 17.21 -8.48
N PHE A 6 1.99 17.89 -8.76
CA PHE A 6 0.73 17.23 -9.10
C PHE A 6 0.72 16.59 -10.50
N ASN A 7 1.32 17.27 -11.50
CA ASN A 7 1.44 16.74 -12.88
C ASN A 7 2.25 15.44 -13.01
N ARG A 8 2.94 15.00 -11.94
CA ARG A 8 3.65 13.72 -11.94
C ARG A 8 2.77 12.54 -11.51
N PHE A 9 1.60 12.79 -10.90
CA PHE A 9 0.72 11.75 -10.38
C PHE A 9 -0.21 11.12 -11.43
N ALA A 10 -0.63 11.88 -12.43
CA ALA A 10 -1.57 11.41 -13.47
C ALA A 10 -1.02 10.24 -14.32
N SER A 11 0.26 9.95 -14.24
CA SER A 11 0.91 8.94 -15.07
C SER A 11 1.43 7.74 -14.28
N MET A 12 1.07 7.57 -12.99
CA MET A 12 1.68 6.58 -12.08
C MET A 12 0.69 5.62 -11.40
N LEU A 13 -0.51 5.40 -11.96
CA LEU A 13 -1.51 4.50 -11.36
C LEU A 13 -2.04 3.47 -12.37
N CYS A 14 -1.46 2.26 -12.36
CA CYS A 14 -2.24 1.02 -12.38
C CYS A 14 -1.32 -0.20 -12.14
N ALA A 15 -1.07 -0.52 -10.87
CA ALA A 15 -0.59 -1.85 -10.48
C ALA A 15 -1.45 -2.34 -9.32
N ILE A 16 -2.66 -2.78 -9.70
CA ILE A 16 -3.80 -3.14 -8.87
C ILE A 16 -3.38 -4.04 -7.70
N VAL A 17 -3.74 -3.61 -6.50
CA VAL A 17 -3.61 -4.32 -5.23
C VAL A 17 -4.75 -5.33 -5.12
N SER A 18 -4.47 -6.60 -5.39
CA SER A 18 -5.27 -7.73 -4.93
C SER A 18 -4.48 -8.46 -3.85
N GLY A 19 -4.29 -7.80 -2.71
CA GLY A 19 -3.75 -8.41 -1.50
C GLY A 19 -4.88 -9.15 -0.80
N THR A 20 -4.97 -10.45 -1.04
CA THR A 20 -5.78 -11.40 -0.27
C THR A 20 -5.41 -11.24 1.20
N ALA A 21 -6.38 -10.85 2.02
CA ALA A 21 -6.24 -10.89 3.46
C ALA A 21 -5.86 -12.31 3.91
N CYS A 22 -5.00 -12.40 4.91
CA CYS A 22 -4.71 -13.62 5.64
C CYS A 22 -6.02 -14.30 6.07
N SER A 23 -6.35 -15.40 5.41
CA SER A 23 -7.23 -16.44 5.93
C SER A 23 -6.52 -17.76 5.69
N ALA A 24 -5.67 -18.13 6.66
CA ALA A 24 -5.28 -19.51 6.86
C ALA A 24 -6.50 -20.27 7.44
N ALA A 25 -7.52 -20.50 6.60
CA ALA A 25 -8.51 -21.54 6.84
C ALA A 25 -8.04 -22.79 6.09
N SER A 26 -7.51 -23.75 6.84
CA SER A 26 -7.19 -25.09 6.32
C SER A 26 -8.50 -25.78 5.95
N ASN A 27 -8.82 -25.81 4.65
CA ASN A 27 -9.85 -26.70 4.13
C ASN A 27 -9.21 -28.07 3.82
N PRO A 28 -9.80 -29.19 4.29
CA PRO A 28 -9.22 -30.51 4.11
C PRO A 28 -9.41 -31.02 2.68
N LEU A 29 -8.29 -31.42 2.07
CA LEU A 29 -8.12 -32.56 1.16
C LEU A 29 -9.26 -32.81 0.15
N ALA A 30 -9.13 -32.21 -1.04
CA ALA A 30 -9.58 -32.85 -2.28
C ALA A 30 -8.37 -33.53 -2.92
N ASP A 31 -8.42 -34.86 -2.89
CA ASP A 31 -7.48 -35.82 -3.46
C ASP A 31 -7.41 -35.64 -4.99
N VAL A 32 -6.23 -35.32 -5.53
CA VAL A 32 -5.98 -35.35 -6.98
C VAL A 32 -4.89 -36.38 -7.24
N PRO A 33 -5.15 -37.42 -8.06
CA PRO A 33 -4.16 -38.46 -8.35
C PRO A 33 -2.95 -37.86 -9.05
N ARG A 34 -1.76 -38.03 -8.46
CA ARG A 34 -0.48 -37.77 -9.13
C ARG A 34 -0.19 -38.92 -10.11
N ASP A 35 -0.28 -38.60 -11.39
CA ASP A 35 0.23 -39.47 -12.46
C ASP A 35 1.77 -39.42 -12.45
N ALA A 36 2.38 -40.59 -12.37
CA ALA A 36 3.82 -40.80 -12.24
C ALA A 36 4.46 -40.88 -13.63
N GLY A 37 4.78 -39.71 -14.20
CA GLY A 37 5.59 -39.61 -15.41
C GLY A 37 7.06 -39.93 -15.16
N VAL A 38 7.50 -41.08 -15.67
CA VAL A 38 8.89 -41.56 -15.71
C VAL A 38 9.78 -40.63 -16.54
N VAL A 39 10.90 -40.15 -15.99
CA VAL A 39 12.00 -39.55 -16.76
C VAL A 39 13.03 -40.63 -17.10
N PRO A 40 13.44 -40.79 -18.38
CA PRO A 40 14.53 -41.67 -18.75
C PRO A 40 15.87 -41.11 -18.30
N ALA A 41 16.71 -42.01 -17.79
CA ALA A 41 18.14 -41.82 -17.67
C ALA A 41 18.78 -41.72 -19.07
N ASP A 42 19.76 -40.82 -19.20
CA ASP A 42 21.04 -40.99 -19.92
C ASP A 42 21.56 -39.64 -20.43
N GLN A 43 22.74 -39.22 -19.98
CA GLN A 43 23.98 -39.24 -20.79
C GLN A 43 25.09 -38.43 -20.12
N ASP A 44 26.09 -39.16 -19.65
CA ASP A 44 27.47 -38.70 -19.45
C ASP A 44 28.08 -38.25 -20.77
N GLY A 45 28.84 -37.15 -20.75
CA GLY A 45 29.65 -36.71 -21.89
C GLY A 45 30.37 -35.39 -21.64
N GLY A 46 31.59 -35.46 -21.11
CA GLY A 46 32.36 -34.29 -20.69
C GLY A 46 33.02 -33.46 -21.79
N ALA A 47 33.53 -32.28 -21.39
CA ALA A 47 34.68 -31.60 -22.00
C ALA A 47 35.17 -30.41 -21.14
N SER A 48 36.36 -30.60 -20.55
CA SER A 48 37.54 -29.71 -20.59
C SER A 48 37.41 -28.18 -20.40
N ASN A 49 37.83 -27.74 -19.21
CA ASN A 49 38.75 -26.62 -18.92
C ASN A 49 38.95 -25.54 -20.00
N ALA A 50 38.23 -24.42 -19.85
CA ALA A 50 38.69 -23.11 -20.29
C ALA A 50 38.55 -22.13 -19.12
N ALA A 51 39.67 -21.87 -18.44
CA ALA A 51 39.79 -20.81 -17.45
C ALA A 51 39.49 -19.47 -18.14
N THR A 52 38.30 -18.94 -17.91
CA THR A 52 37.89 -17.61 -18.34
C THR A 52 38.15 -16.61 -17.22
N PRO A 53 38.40 -15.33 -17.56
CA PRO A 53 39.00 -14.35 -16.65
C PRO A 53 38.07 -14.02 -15.49
N ASP A 54 38.66 -13.86 -14.31
CA ASP A 54 38.02 -13.49 -13.04
C ASP A 54 36.81 -12.54 -13.23
N ALA A 55 35.64 -13.13 -13.03
CA ALA A 55 34.39 -12.40 -12.88
C ALA A 55 34.56 -11.44 -11.71
N ARG A 56 34.72 -10.15 -12.05
CA ARG A 56 34.68 -9.04 -11.09
C ARG A 56 33.56 -9.33 -10.11
N THR A 57 33.94 -9.47 -8.84
CA THR A 57 33.06 -9.52 -7.68
C THR A 57 32.07 -8.38 -7.78
N SER A 58 30.94 -8.68 -8.41
CA SER A 58 29.80 -7.78 -8.44
C SER A 58 29.35 -7.82 -7.00
N SER A 59 29.56 -6.73 -6.26
CA SER A 59 28.97 -6.58 -4.93
C SER A 59 27.54 -7.07 -5.06
N PRO A 60 27.11 -8.08 -4.26
CA PRO A 60 25.82 -8.70 -4.43
C PRO A 60 24.81 -7.58 -4.49
N THR A 61 24.11 -7.48 -5.63
CA THR A 61 23.03 -6.51 -5.80
C THR A 61 22.14 -6.73 -4.61
N LYS A 62 22.06 -5.75 -3.69
CA LYS A 62 21.27 -5.89 -2.48
C LYS A 62 19.88 -6.35 -2.91
N SER A 63 19.54 -7.58 -2.54
CA SER A 63 18.19 -8.10 -2.74
C SER A 63 17.23 -7.17 -2.01
N CYS A 64 16.08 -6.90 -2.62
CA CYS A 64 15.01 -6.18 -1.95
C CYS A 64 14.61 -6.99 -0.71
N ALA A 65 15.00 -6.51 0.47
CA ALA A 65 14.82 -7.15 1.76
C ALA A 65 14.67 -6.06 2.84
N PRO A 66 13.97 -6.36 3.95
CA PRO A 66 13.79 -5.42 5.04
C PRO A 66 15.12 -4.98 5.67
N ASP A 67 15.24 -3.69 5.98
CA ASP A 67 16.27 -3.16 6.88
C ASP A 67 15.97 -3.53 8.35
N ASP A 68 16.99 -3.44 9.21
CA ASP A 68 16.84 -3.58 10.66
C ASP A 68 15.99 -2.44 11.24
N MET A 69 14.98 -2.80 12.02
CA MET A 69 14.02 -1.88 12.64
C MET A 69 14.17 -1.78 14.16
N SER A 70 15.29 -2.25 14.72
CA SER A 70 15.57 -2.19 16.17
C SER A 70 15.49 -0.79 16.79
N SER A 71 15.71 0.27 15.99
CA SER A 71 15.64 1.68 16.41
C SER A 71 14.35 2.40 15.99
N PHE A 72 13.43 1.70 15.31
CA PHE A 72 12.19 2.28 14.85
C PHE A 72 11.28 2.64 16.02
N THR A 73 10.74 3.86 15.99
CA THR A 73 9.72 4.32 16.93
C THR A 73 8.55 4.87 16.13
N PRO A 74 7.37 4.22 16.15
CA PRO A 74 6.22 4.67 15.38
C PRO A 74 5.74 6.04 15.86
N LYS A 75 5.25 6.86 14.92
CA LYS A 75 4.70 8.18 15.23
C LYS A 75 3.27 8.26 14.75
N TRP A 76 2.33 8.19 15.68
CA TRP A 76 0.92 8.38 15.36
C TRP A 76 0.66 9.77 14.74
N VAL A 77 0.07 9.76 13.55
CA VAL A 77 -0.49 10.92 12.87
C VAL A 77 -1.99 10.67 12.75
N PRO A 78 -2.83 11.39 13.50
CA PRO A 78 -4.27 11.11 13.52
C PRO A 78 -4.92 11.35 12.16
N PRO A 79 -6.04 10.68 11.86
CA PRO A 79 -6.84 11.04 10.68
C PRO A 79 -7.39 12.46 10.80
N SER A 80 -7.62 13.11 9.66
CA SER A 80 -8.41 14.34 9.61
C SER A 80 -9.85 14.08 10.05
N PRO A 81 -10.58 15.10 10.54
CA PRO A 81 -11.97 14.93 10.95
C PRO A 81 -12.86 14.37 9.83
N THR A 82 -13.89 13.61 10.19
CA THR A 82 -14.90 13.11 9.24
C THR A 82 -15.85 14.20 8.78
N LYS A 83 -16.46 14.00 7.61
CA LYS A 83 -17.57 14.82 7.09
C LYS A 83 -17.28 16.31 7.05
N GLN A 84 -16.11 16.68 6.52
CA GLN A 84 -15.72 18.09 6.39
C GLN A 84 -16.59 18.89 5.40
N GLY A 85 -17.44 18.24 4.61
CA GLY A 85 -18.39 18.93 3.73
C GLY A 85 -17.75 19.65 2.53
N VAL A 86 -16.55 19.23 2.13
CA VAL A 86 -15.76 19.90 1.09
C VAL A 86 -15.80 19.20 -0.26
N CYS A 87 -16.20 17.92 -0.30
CA CYS A 87 -16.38 17.14 -1.51
C CYS A 87 -17.86 16.77 -1.70
N ASP A 88 -18.42 17.02 -2.87
CA ASP A 88 -19.69 16.38 -3.26
C ASP A 88 -19.48 15.05 -4.00
N ALA A 89 -20.57 14.30 -4.22
CA ALA A 89 -20.51 12.99 -4.86
C ALA A 89 -19.91 13.00 -6.27
N SER A 90 -20.06 14.10 -7.02
CA SER A 90 -19.49 14.23 -8.37
C SER A 90 -17.98 14.42 -8.32
N GLN A 91 -17.50 15.24 -7.38
CA GLN A 91 -16.06 15.44 -7.14
C GLN A 91 -15.40 14.14 -6.68
N ILE A 92 -16.05 13.38 -5.77
CA ILE A 92 -15.53 12.09 -5.29
C ILE A 92 -15.40 11.10 -6.45
N SER A 93 -16.44 10.97 -7.26
CA SER A 93 -16.45 10.04 -8.40
C SER A 93 -15.41 10.43 -9.45
N LYS A 94 -15.30 11.73 -9.78
CA LYS A 94 -14.32 12.22 -10.75
C LYS A 94 -12.88 12.07 -10.25
N LEU A 95 -12.64 12.34 -8.96
CA LEU A 95 -11.34 12.12 -8.34
C LEU A 95 -10.92 10.66 -8.44
N ALA A 96 -11.80 9.73 -8.05
CA ALA A 96 -11.51 8.30 -8.12
C ALA A 96 -11.27 7.82 -9.55
N ALA A 97 -12.08 8.24 -10.52
CA ALA A 97 -11.83 7.93 -11.93
C ALA A 97 -10.46 8.45 -12.38
N CYS A 98 -10.10 9.68 -12.01
CA CYS A 98 -8.81 10.25 -12.39
C CYS A 98 -7.59 9.59 -11.75
N LEU A 99 -7.77 8.92 -10.61
CA LEU A 99 -6.69 8.21 -9.94
C LEU A 99 -6.62 6.74 -10.36
N PHE A 100 -7.75 6.08 -10.62
CA PHE A 100 -7.81 4.61 -10.68
C PHE A 100 -8.30 4.05 -12.00
N ASP A 101 -8.99 4.84 -12.82
CA ASP A 101 -9.48 4.37 -14.12
C ASP A 101 -8.38 4.54 -15.19
N PRO A 102 -7.80 3.43 -15.71
CA PRO A 102 -6.75 3.51 -16.72
C PRO A 102 -7.26 4.06 -18.07
N SER A 103 -8.58 4.14 -18.26
CA SER A 103 -9.21 4.73 -19.45
C SER A 103 -9.52 6.22 -19.29
N ALA A 104 -9.27 6.81 -18.11
CA ALA A 104 -9.52 8.22 -17.87
C ALA A 104 -8.68 9.13 -18.79
N ASN A 105 -9.32 10.19 -19.29
CA ASN A 105 -8.61 11.20 -20.07
C ASN A 105 -7.69 12.02 -19.14
N LEU A 106 -6.37 11.87 -19.35
CA LEU A 106 -5.35 12.51 -18.53
C LEU A 106 -5.44 14.05 -18.53
N ALA A 107 -5.78 14.66 -19.67
CA ALA A 107 -5.92 16.12 -19.75
C ALA A 107 -7.11 16.63 -18.94
N ASP A 108 -8.23 15.90 -18.95
CA ASP A 108 -9.39 16.21 -18.11
C ASP A 108 -9.06 16.01 -16.62
N CYS A 109 -8.23 15.03 -16.30
CA CYS A 109 -7.81 14.76 -14.93
C CYS A 109 -6.84 15.80 -14.38
N ASP A 110 -5.85 16.21 -15.16
CA ASP A 110 -4.98 17.34 -14.81
C ASP A 110 -5.79 18.61 -14.59
N LYS A 111 -6.76 18.89 -15.48
CA LYS A 111 -7.68 20.02 -15.31
C LYS A 111 -8.48 19.90 -14.02
N PHE A 112 -9.05 18.73 -13.72
CA PHE A 112 -9.82 18.51 -12.49
C PHE A 112 -8.97 18.71 -11.23
N LEU A 113 -7.77 18.10 -11.19
CA LEU A 113 -6.88 18.11 -10.02
C LEU A 113 -6.25 19.48 -9.76
N THR A 114 -6.11 20.33 -10.78
CA THR A 114 -5.51 21.66 -10.67
C THR A 114 -6.51 22.81 -10.63
N ALA A 115 -7.80 22.54 -10.89
CA ALA A 115 -8.85 23.54 -10.83
C ALA A 115 -9.11 24.07 -9.41
N ASN A 116 -9.19 25.39 -9.26
CA ASN A 116 -9.38 26.05 -7.97
C ASN A 116 -10.67 25.60 -7.26
N GLU A 117 -11.74 25.37 -8.01
CA GLU A 117 -13.04 24.90 -7.50
C GLU A 117 -12.99 23.49 -6.89
N ASN A 118 -12.02 22.66 -7.28
CA ASN A 118 -11.81 21.32 -6.74
C ASN A 118 -10.69 21.27 -5.71
N GLY A 119 -9.89 22.34 -5.59
CA GLY A 119 -8.69 22.39 -4.76
C GLY A 119 -8.94 22.01 -3.30
N THR A 120 -10.05 22.46 -2.71
CA THR A 120 -10.41 22.10 -1.32
C THR A 120 -10.76 20.62 -1.18
N CYS A 121 -11.51 20.06 -2.13
CA CYS A 121 -11.84 18.64 -2.12
C CYS A 121 -10.59 17.77 -2.30
N VAL A 122 -9.75 18.08 -3.31
CA VAL A 122 -8.49 17.38 -3.58
C VAL A 122 -7.54 17.45 -2.39
N SER A 123 -7.40 18.63 -1.76
CA SER A 123 -6.52 18.81 -0.59
C SER A 123 -7.03 18.10 0.66
N CYS A 124 -8.36 17.93 0.80
CA CYS A 124 -8.91 17.09 1.86
C CYS A 124 -8.64 15.60 1.58
N ALA A 125 -8.82 15.18 0.32
CA ALA A 125 -8.76 13.79 -0.08
C ALA A 125 -7.35 13.21 -0.12
N ILE A 126 -6.36 14.01 -0.52
CA ILE A 126 -4.98 13.56 -0.73
C ILE A 126 -4.05 14.34 0.20
N THR A 127 -3.33 13.60 1.03
CA THR A 127 -2.26 14.14 1.88
C THR A 127 -0.90 13.59 1.45
N GLN A 128 0.16 14.35 1.67
CA GLN A 128 1.52 14.03 1.20
C GLN A 128 2.48 13.96 2.40
N GLU A 129 3.20 12.85 2.55
CA GLU A 129 4.30 12.72 3.52
C GLU A 129 5.54 13.54 3.12
N PRO A 130 6.39 13.97 4.08
CA PRO A 130 6.35 13.70 5.53
C PRO A 130 5.62 14.78 6.37
N ALA A 131 4.86 15.68 5.73
CA ALA A 131 4.55 16.99 6.30
C ALA A 131 3.23 17.18 7.09
N PRO A 132 2.24 16.26 7.15
CA PRO A 132 0.97 16.64 7.72
C PRO A 132 0.84 16.27 9.20
N SER A 133 0.22 17.13 10.00
CA SER A 133 -0.19 16.81 11.37
C SER A 133 -1.41 15.89 11.43
N VAL A 134 -2.08 15.67 10.29
CA VAL A 134 -3.25 14.80 10.14
C VAL A 134 -3.23 14.10 8.78
N TYR A 135 -3.62 12.84 8.69
CA TYR A 135 -3.75 12.16 7.39
C TYR A 135 -5.17 12.28 6.81
N GLY A 136 -5.24 12.57 5.52
CA GLY A 136 -6.47 12.49 4.73
C GLY A 136 -6.88 11.04 4.47
N PRO A 137 -7.94 10.81 3.68
CA PRO A 137 -8.38 9.48 3.30
C PRO A 137 -7.37 8.74 2.42
N MET A 138 -6.56 9.47 1.65
CA MET A 138 -5.45 8.93 0.87
C MET A 138 -4.14 9.63 1.24
N VAL A 139 -3.07 8.85 1.33
CA VAL A 139 -1.72 9.31 1.70
C VAL A 139 -0.77 8.95 0.57
N VAL A 140 -0.09 9.96 0.03
CA VAL A 140 1.01 9.77 -0.90
C VAL A 140 2.30 9.69 -0.10
N ARG A 141 2.98 8.55 -0.21
CA ARG A 141 4.27 8.29 0.41
C ARG A 141 5.43 8.62 -0.52
N GLU A 142 6.64 8.45 0.00
CA GLU A 142 7.86 8.49 -0.81
C GLU A 142 7.77 7.53 -2.01
N GLY A 143 8.33 7.94 -3.15
CA GLY A 143 8.19 7.20 -4.41
C GLY A 143 6.81 7.33 -5.06
N SER A 144 5.99 8.30 -4.63
CA SER A 144 4.66 8.58 -5.21
C SER A 144 3.66 7.42 -5.10
N LEU A 145 3.84 6.52 -4.13
CA LEU A 145 2.89 5.45 -3.86
C LEU A 145 1.69 6.04 -3.12
N LEU A 146 0.51 5.93 -3.74
CA LEU A 146 -0.75 6.31 -3.12
C LEU A 146 -1.29 5.15 -2.30
N GLU A 147 -1.62 5.43 -1.05
CA GLU A 147 -2.18 4.45 -0.11
C GLU A 147 -3.49 4.97 0.48
N LEU A 148 -4.39 4.06 0.83
CA LEU A 148 -5.57 4.40 1.60
C LEU A 148 -5.20 4.49 3.08
N ASN A 149 -5.74 5.49 3.77
CA ASN A 149 -5.55 5.68 5.21
C ASN A 149 -6.43 4.71 6.02
N LEU A 150 -6.12 3.42 5.91
CA LEU A 150 -6.88 2.36 6.60
C LEU A 150 -6.87 2.57 8.12
N SER A 151 -5.73 2.94 8.69
CA SER A 151 -5.59 3.29 10.10
C SER A 151 -6.56 4.40 10.51
N GLY A 152 -6.67 5.45 9.70
CA GLY A 152 -7.60 6.55 9.90
C GLY A 152 -9.07 6.13 9.79
N CYS A 153 -9.40 5.29 8.80
CA CYS A 153 -10.76 4.76 8.65
C CYS A 153 -11.18 3.95 9.88
N ILE A 154 -10.32 3.03 10.34
CA ILE A 154 -10.58 2.20 11.52
C ILE A 154 -10.69 3.06 12.79
N ALA A 155 -9.83 4.07 12.95
CA ALA A 155 -9.91 5.00 14.07
C ALA A 155 -11.28 5.71 14.15
N HIS A 156 -11.83 6.15 13.02
CA HIS A 156 -13.16 6.76 12.97
C HIS A 156 -14.28 5.75 13.15
N ALA A 157 -14.22 4.60 12.48
CA ALA A 157 -15.23 3.53 12.60
C ALA A 157 -15.37 3.01 14.03
N THR A 158 -14.27 2.96 14.78
CA THR A 158 -14.24 2.56 16.20
C THR A 158 -14.45 3.72 17.18
N SER A 159 -14.64 4.95 16.68
CA SER A 159 -14.71 6.17 17.50
C SER A 159 -13.52 6.33 18.46
N ASN A 160 -12.33 5.87 18.06
CA ASN A 160 -11.11 5.90 18.86
C ASN A 160 -9.91 6.39 18.03
N VAL A 161 -9.76 7.72 17.97
CA VAL A 161 -8.66 8.42 17.27
C VAL A 161 -7.40 8.62 18.13
N SER A 162 -7.33 7.96 19.28
CA SER A 162 -6.19 8.11 20.21
C SER A 162 -4.94 7.36 19.70
N ALA A 163 -3.77 7.77 20.20
CA ALA A 163 -2.49 7.09 19.91
C ALA A 163 -2.40 5.67 20.48
N ALA A 164 -3.33 5.26 21.34
CA ALA A 164 -3.43 3.89 21.86
C ALA A 164 -4.49 3.04 21.13
N GLY A 165 -5.29 3.67 20.27
CA GLY A 165 -6.40 3.04 19.56
C GLY A 165 -5.95 2.10 18.44
N CYS A 166 -6.93 1.42 17.84
CA CYS A 166 -6.68 0.45 16.78
C CYS A 166 -5.99 1.04 15.56
N GLY A 167 -6.46 2.23 15.14
CA GLY A 167 -5.86 2.95 14.03
C GLY A 167 -4.37 3.24 14.25
N ALA A 168 -3.96 3.59 15.48
CA ALA A 168 -2.57 3.86 15.78
C ALA A 168 -1.67 2.61 15.68
N LYS A 169 -2.18 1.44 16.09
CA LYS A 169 -1.45 0.16 15.94
C LYS A 169 -1.29 -0.23 14.47
N LEU A 170 -2.35 -0.08 13.66
CA LEU A 170 -2.30 -0.30 12.22
C LEU A 170 -1.32 0.66 11.53
N GLN A 171 -1.32 1.93 11.92
CA GLN A 171 -0.36 2.88 11.38
C GLN A 171 1.08 2.54 11.77
N ALA A 172 1.32 2.12 13.01
CA ALA A 172 2.65 1.69 13.45
C ALA A 172 3.19 0.51 12.62
N GLN A 173 2.34 -0.49 12.34
CA GLN A 173 2.68 -1.62 11.46
C GLN A 173 3.03 -1.14 10.05
N ARG A 174 2.21 -0.26 9.46
CA ARG A 174 2.45 0.28 8.12
C ARG A 174 3.70 1.16 8.04
N GLU A 175 3.93 2.01 9.03
CA GLU A 175 5.13 2.84 9.10
C GLU A 175 6.38 1.98 9.22
N CYS A 176 6.34 0.93 10.07
CA CYS A 176 7.47 0.02 10.22
C CYS A 176 7.80 -0.67 8.89
N THR A 177 6.83 -1.33 8.25
CA THR A 177 7.07 -2.03 6.98
C THR A 177 7.51 -1.07 5.87
N ASN A 178 6.92 0.13 5.81
CA ASN A 178 7.34 1.13 4.85
C ASN A 178 8.77 1.59 5.08
N THR A 179 9.15 1.91 6.32
CA THR A 179 10.52 2.32 6.67
C THR A 179 11.53 1.19 6.41
N ALA A 180 11.19 -0.05 6.77
CA ALA A 180 12.05 -1.21 6.56
C ALA A 180 12.37 -1.46 5.08
N CYS A 181 11.41 -1.20 4.18
CA CYS A 181 11.59 -1.50 2.77
C CYS A 181 11.92 -0.28 1.90
N ALA A 182 11.59 0.96 2.32
CA ALA A 182 11.72 2.23 1.56
C ALA A 182 12.99 2.32 0.76
N ALA A 183 14.12 2.28 1.47
CA ALA A 183 15.43 2.53 0.89
C ALA A 183 15.92 1.38 0.01
N ASN A 184 15.65 0.13 0.39
CA ASN A 184 16.18 -1.06 -0.30
C ASN A 184 15.30 -1.56 -1.45
N CYS A 185 14.04 -1.18 -1.48
CA CYS A 185 13.05 -1.62 -2.47
C CYS A 185 12.36 -0.43 -3.14
N PRO A 186 13.11 0.45 -3.84
CA PRO A 186 12.50 1.55 -4.56
C PRO A 186 11.55 1.01 -5.64
N VAL A 187 10.44 1.70 -5.84
CA VAL A 187 9.47 1.37 -6.90
C VAL A 187 9.55 2.48 -7.95
N PRO A 188 10.30 2.27 -9.05
CA PRO A 188 10.24 3.18 -10.18
C PRO A 188 8.82 3.30 -10.72
N LYS A 189 8.57 4.43 -11.37
CA LYS A 189 7.31 4.67 -12.07
C LYS A 189 7.07 3.56 -13.11
N ASP A 190 5.84 3.04 -13.13
CA ASP A 190 5.37 2.02 -14.06
C ASP A 190 6.11 0.67 -13.99
N ASP A 191 6.83 0.39 -12.88
CA ASP A 191 7.53 -0.87 -12.66
C ASP A 191 6.76 -1.80 -11.72
N SER A 192 5.91 -2.64 -12.32
CA SER A 192 5.12 -3.64 -11.59
C SER A 192 5.98 -4.71 -10.90
N LYS A 193 7.18 -5.01 -11.42
CA LYS A 193 8.09 -5.99 -10.83
C LYS A 193 8.72 -5.42 -9.56
N ALA A 194 9.19 -4.17 -9.59
CA ALA A 194 9.69 -3.49 -8.41
C ALA A 194 8.61 -3.34 -7.34
N LEU A 195 7.36 -3.06 -7.74
CA LEU A 195 6.23 -3.03 -6.81
C LEU A 195 5.95 -4.41 -6.18
N ASN A 196 6.05 -5.49 -6.94
CA ASN A 196 5.89 -6.85 -6.40
C ASN A 196 7.02 -7.19 -5.41
N ALA A 197 8.28 -6.89 -5.75
CA ALA A 197 9.40 -7.05 -4.83
C ALA A 197 9.19 -6.24 -3.53
N ARG A 198 8.69 -5.01 -3.66
CA ARG A 198 8.32 -4.18 -2.50
C ARG A 198 7.25 -4.83 -1.63
N ARG A 199 6.25 -5.48 -2.23
CA ARG A 199 5.20 -6.22 -1.50
C ARG A 199 5.76 -7.44 -0.78
N GLU A 200 6.67 -8.16 -1.40
CA GLU A 200 7.37 -9.30 -0.78
C GLU A 200 8.18 -8.83 0.43
N CYS A 201 8.92 -7.73 0.30
CA CYS A 201 9.63 -7.13 1.43
C CYS A 201 8.69 -6.72 2.58
N PHE A 202 7.51 -6.16 2.30
CA PHE A 202 6.53 -5.86 3.35
C PHE A 202 6.10 -7.12 4.11
N ALA A 203 5.81 -8.21 3.38
CA ALA A 203 5.45 -9.47 3.99
C ALA A 203 6.60 -10.07 4.83
N GLU A 204 7.84 -9.98 4.37
CA GLU A 204 9.02 -10.39 5.15
C GLU A 204 9.18 -9.55 6.41
N ALA A 205 9.08 -8.22 6.29
CA ALA A 205 9.18 -7.30 7.42
C ALA A 205 8.10 -7.58 8.48
N ASP A 206 6.86 -7.84 8.07
CA ASP A 206 5.75 -8.19 8.97
C ASP A 206 5.97 -9.48 9.78
N ASN A 207 6.82 -10.38 9.29
CA ASN A 207 7.16 -11.64 9.98
C ASN A 207 8.48 -11.58 10.75
N ASP A 208 9.25 -10.48 10.62
CA ASP A 208 10.57 -10.33 11.24
C ASP A 208 10.73 -8.94 11.90
N ALA A 209 11.40 -8.00 11.23
CA ALA A 209 11.77 -6.70 11.80
C ALA A 209 10.58 -5.88 12.35
N CYS A 210 9.37 -6.10 11.81
CA CYS A 210 8.14 -5.43 12.21
C CYS A 210 7.11 -6.34 12.92
N ALA A 211 7.48 -7.57 13.27
CA ALA A 211 6.56 -8.58 13.82
C ALA A 211 5.78 -8.08 15.04
N SER A 212 6.43 -7.37 15.97
CA SER A 212 5.75 -6.85 17.17
C SER A 212 4.64 -5.83 16.85
N HIS A 213 4.81 -5.01 15.80
CA HIS A 213 3.79 -4.07 15.35
C HIS A 213 2.67 -4.78 14.58
N ASN A 214 3.03 -5.79 13.77
CA ASN A 214 2.07 -6.63 13.08
C ASN A 214 1.16 -7.40 14.05
N ASP A 215 1.73 -8.01 15.10
CA ASP A 215 0.97 -8.67 16.16
C ASP A 215 0.00 -7.71 16.86
N ALA A 216 0.43 -6.48 17.14
CA ALA A 216 -0.41 -5.48 17.79
C ALA A 216 -1.57 -5.02 16.89
N ALA A 217 -1.32 -4.88 15.58
CA ALA A 217 -2.34 -4.58 14.59
C ALA A 217 -3.34 -5.74 14.46
N THR A 218 -2.87 -6.97 14.27
CA THR A 218 -3.68 -8.18 14.13
C THR A 218 -4.62 -8.40 15.32
N ARG A 219 -4.09 -8.38 16.56
CA ARG A 219 -4.92 -8.52 17.77
C ARG A 219 -6.01 -7.46 17.86
N CYS A 220 -5.75 -6.28 17.30
CA CYS A 220 -6.73 -5.22 17.29
C CYS A 220 -7.85 -5.45 16.27
N LEU A 221 -7.51 -6.01 15.10
CA LEU A 221 -8.49 -6.39 14.08
C LEU A 221 -9.36 -7.56 14.56
N GLU A 222 -8.77 -8.51 15.30
CA GLU A 222 -9.45 -9.71 15.80
C GLU A 222 -10.34 -9.46 17.04
N GLY A 223 -9.97 -8.51 17.90
CA GLY A 223 -10.58 -8.32 19.22
C GLY A 223 -11.93 -7.59 19.25
N ASP A 224 -12.79 -7.77 18.25
CA ASP A 224 -14.08 -7.09 18.01
C ASP A 224 -13.95 -5.72 17.31
N LEU A 225 -13.49 -5.72 16.06
CA LEU A 225 -13.84 -4.61 15.18
C LEU A 225 -15.37 -4.53 15.06
N PRO A 226 -15.99 -3.37 15.33
CA PRO A 226 -17.43 -3.22 15.16
C PRO A 226 -17.79 -3.43 13.69
N ASP A 227 -19.04 -3.84 13.40
CA ASP A 227 -19.56 -3.91 12.02
C ASP A 227 -19.33 -2.60 11.26
N ALA A 228 -19.26 -1.46 11.95
CA ALA A 228 -18.94 -0.16 11.37
C ALA A 228 -17.55 -0.11 10.67
N ALA A 229 -16.64 -1.01 10.99
CA ALA A 229 -15.31 -1.10 10.39
C ALA A 229 -15.28 -1.89 9.06
N THR A 230 -16.34 -2.61 8.70
CA THR A 230 -16.40 -3.36 7.43
C THR A 230 -16.28 -2.44 6.22
N VAL A 231 -16.82 -1.22 6.33
CA VAL A 231 -16.66 -0.15 5.32
C VAL A 231 -15.19 0.19 5.02
N CYS A 232 -14.29 -0.07 5.98
CA CYS A 232 -12.86 0.18 5.81
C CYS A 232 -12.16 -0.95 5.04
N LEU A 233 -12.71 -2.16 5.05
CA LEU A 233 -12.04 -3.38 4.59
C LEU A 233 -12.62 -3.92 3.29
N GLU A 234 -13.92 -3.73 3.04
CA GLU A 234 -14.65 -4.33 1.92
C GLU A 234 -14.57 -3.52 0.62
N GLY A 235 -14.69 -4.21 -0.51
CA GLY A 235 -14.69 -3.62 -1.85
C GLY A 235 -13.32 -3.56 -2.51
N THR A 236 -13.32 -3.15 -3.77
CA THR A 236 -12.11 -2.88 -4.55
C THR A 236 -11.33 -1.69 -3.97
N PHE A 237 -10.08 -1.51 -4.40
CA PHE A 237 -9.29 -0.34 -4.00
C PHE A 237 -10.01 0.97 -4.35
N GLU A 238 -10.59 1.07 -5.55
CA GLU A 238 -11.31 2.25 -6.00
C GLU A 238 -12.59 2.51 -5.17
N GLU A 239 -13.38 1.48 -4.88
CA GLU A 239 -14.59 1.60 -4.06
C GLU A 239 -14.24 2.06 -2.64
N ARG A 240 -13.18 1.49 -2.03
CA ARG A 240 -12.69 1.93 -0.73
C ARG A 240 -12.17 3.36 -0.77
N ALA A 241 -11.43 3.75 -1.81
CA ALA A 241 -10.97 5.12 -1.98
C ALA A 241 -12.16 6.10 -2.00
N LYS A 242 -13.21 5.81 -2.78
CA LYS A 242 -14.45 6.61 -2.81
C LYS A 242 -15.11 6.66 -1.44
N ALA A 243 -15.26 5.53 -0.76
CA ALA A 243 -15.85 5.45 0.57
C ALA A 243 -15.06 6.29 1.60
N TYR A 244 -13.73 6.25 1.55
CA TYR A 244 -12.88 7.01 2.46
C TYR A 244 -13.00 8.51 2.18
N VAL A 245 -12.98 8.94 0.92
CA VAL A 245 -13.20 10.36 0.59
C VAL A 245 -14.60 10.80 1.01
N ALA A 246 -15.63 9.97 0.83
CA ALA A 246 -16.98 10.28 1.30
C ALA A 246 -17.08 10.35 2.84
N LEU A 247 -16.34 9.51 3.56
CA LEU A 247 -16.28 9.51 5.02
C LEU A 247 -15.57 10.76 5.56
N PHE A 248 -14.40 11.10 5.01
CA PHE A 248 -13.55 12.18 5.51
C PHE A 248 -13.98 13.55 4.99
N CYS A 249 -14.29 13.65 3.70
CA CYS A 249 -14.44 14.92 2.98
C CYS A 249 -15.86 15.19 2.49
N GLY A 250 -16.74 14.18 2.50
CA GLY A 250 -18.10 14.28 1.96
C GLY A 250 -18.99 15.33 2.65
N LYS A 251 -19.90 15.91 1.87
CA LYS A 251 -21.08 16.67 2.31
C LYS A 251 -22.17 15.76 2.88
#